data_AF-A0A7R9P4P0-F1
#
_entry.id   AF-A0A7R9P4P0-F1
#
_cell.length_a   1.000
_cell.length_b   1.000
_cell.length_c   1.000
_cell.angle_alpha   90.00
_cell.angle_beta   90.00
_cell.angle_gamma   90.00
#
_symmetry.space_group_name_H-M   'P 1'
#
loop_
_entity.id
_entity.type
_entity.pdbx_description
1 polymer ?
#
loop_
_entity_poly.entity_id
_entity_poly.type
_entity_poly.pdbx_seq_one_letter_code
_entity_poly.pdbx_strand_id
1 'polypeptide(L)'
;MLVKCTVRSTCQKASHSLPRWLSLGTGQQCIDFEQVLPDRIPINQMTMVQLTIRTLPELPFGAKYKCVFGAADPIDATVTAFGLSCPTPGVVGRPVISDTLDHVFVPLSVRSSETNKDFVSRNFAYYDCGRHTTCMECVKSQWACNWCVYENKCTHNTSSCQRNVVSGENVSMLHMLQQLVYLRYITPLVPYFAGPPNDPWDPGSQIPRVISRSIGDGHPPIHHSGRRPIGNSAPPIIAQNQL
;
A
#
# COMPACT_ATOMS: atom_id res chain seq x y z
N MET A 1 5.09 13.03 -15.65
CA MET A 1 4.35 13.50 -14.46
C MET A 1 3.44 14.65 -14.88
N LEU A 2 2.12 14.48 -14.97
CA LEU A 2 1.22 15.60 -15.33
C LEU A 2 -0.07 15.59 -14.51
N VAL A 3 0.06 15.47 -13.19
CA VAL A 3 -0.90 16.12 -12.29
C VAL A 3 -0.63 17.62 -12.43
N LYS A 4 -1.61 18.38 -12.92
CA LYS A 4 -1.44 19.82 -13.18
C LYS A 4 -2.14 20.62 -12.11
N CYS A 5 -1.46 21.60 -11.53
CA CYS A 5 -2.10 22.58 -10.67
C CYS A 5 -2.76 23.67 -11.52
N THR A 6 -4.09 23.74 -11.53
CA THR A 6 -4.88 24.75 -12.26
C THR A 6 -6.09 25.23 -11.44
N VAL A 7 -6.66 26.37 -11.84
CA VAL A 7 -7.95 26.80 -11.30
C VAL A 7 -9.08 25.90 -11.82
N ARG A 8 -10.16 25.76 -11.04
CA ARG A 8 -11.27 24.82 -11.33
C ARG A 8 -11.85 24.99 -12.73
N SER A 9 -12.03 26.23 -13.18
CA SER A 9 -12.59 26.56 -14.50
C SER A 9 -11.73 26.11 -15.67
N THR A 10 -10.43 25.91 -15.47
CA THR A 10 -9.48 25.47 -16.52
C THR A 10 -9.37 23.95 -16.60
N CYS A 11 -9.87 23.22 -15.60
CA CYS A 11 -9.95 21.77 -15.65
C CYS A 11 -11.24 21.36 -16.38
N GLN A 12 -11.06 20.86 -17.62
CA GLN A 12 -12.17 20.48 -18.52
C GLN A 12 -13.17 19.49 -17.91
N LYS A 13 -12.77 18.70 -16.90
CA LYS A 13 -13.60 17.66 -16.28
C LYS A 13 -13.77 17.83 -14.77
N ALA A 14 -13.56 19.03 -14.24
CA ALA A 14 -13.64 19.31 -12.80
C ALA A 14 -15.01 19.00 -12.16
N SER A 15 -16.08 18.98 -12.95
CA SER A 15 -17.45 18.74 -12.49
C SER A 15 -18.03 17.39 -12.91
N HIS A 16 -17.27 16.55 -13.63
CA HIS A 16 -17.79 15.29 -14.19
C HIS A 16 -17.89 14.16 -13.15
N SER A 17 -16.90 14.02 -12.27
CA SER A 17 -16.98 13.11 -11.12
C SER A 17 -15.98 13.51 -10.03
N LEU A 18 -16.33 13.23 -8.77
CA LEU A 18 -15.40 13.29 -7.63
C LEU A 18 -14.51 12.02 -7.67
N PRO A 19 -13.18 12.08 -7.49
CA PRO A 19 -12.32 13.21 -7.12
C PRO A 19 -11.44 13.72 -8.29
N ARG A 20 -11.99 14.10 -9.45
CA ARG A 20 -11.17 14.56 -10.59
C ARG A 20 -10.44 15.89 -10.37
N TRP A 21 -10.98 16.76 -9.51
CA TRP A 21 -10.38 18.03 -9.12
C TRP A 21 -10.44 18.19 -7.59
N LEU A 22 -9.34 18.62 -6.99
CA LEU A 22 -9.20 18.74 -5.54
C LEU A 22 -8.83 20.17 -5.11
N SER A 23 -9.66 20.80 -4.28
CA SER A 23 -9.32 22.10 -3.65
C SER A 23 -8.39 21.94 -2.47
N LEU A 24 -7.41 22.85 -2.34
CA LEU A 24 -6.65 23.00 -1.10
C LEU A 24 -7.58 23.56 0.00
N GLY A 25 -7.75 22.82 1.10
CA GLY A 25 -8.49 23.28 2.28
C GLY A 25 -9.79 22.53 2.61
N THR A 26 -10.23 21.59 1.76
CA THR A 26 -11.42 20.76 2.03
C THR A 26 -11.09 19.45 2.78
N GLY A 27 -9.86 19.27 3.25
CA GLY A 27 -9.40 18.02 3.87
C GLY A 27 -9.21 16.86 2.89
N GLN A 28 -9.38 17.10 1.59
CA GLN A 28 -9.13 16.10 0.54
C GLN A 28 -7.63 16.01 0.25
N GLN A 29 -7.11 14.79 0.21
CA GLN A 29 -5.70 14.50 -0.05
C GLN A 29 -5.47 14.11 -1.52
N CYS A 30 -4.26 14.37 -2.01
CA CYS A 30 -3.84 13.98 -3.35
C CYS A 30 -3.94 12.45 -3.51
N ILE A 31 -4.24 12.00 -4.73
CA ILE A 31 -4.18 10.57 -5.02
C ILE A 31 -2.75 10.07 -4.82
N ASP A 32 -2.60 9.04 -4.01
CA ASP A 32 -1.35 8.36 -3.76
C ASP A 32 -1.62 6.88 -3.51
N PHE A 33 -0.59 6.06 -3.65
CA PHE A 33 -0.63 4.68 -3.20
C PHE A 33 -0.65 4.66 -1.67
N GLU A 34 -1.67 4.06 -1.09
CA GLU A 34 -1.63 3.71 0.33
C GLU A 34 -0.66 2.54 0.55
N GLN A 35 -0.68 1.58 -0.38
CA GLN A 35 0.19 0.41 -0.34
C GLN A 35 0.48 -0.11 -1.75
N VAL A 36 1.70 -0.62 -1.93
CA VAL A 36 2.13 -1.38 -3.10
C VAL A 36 2.64 -2.72 -2.58
N LEU A 37 2.03 -3.83 -3.00
CA LEU A 37 2.38 -5.16 -2.52
C LEU A 37 2.47 -6.19 -3.65
N PRO A 38 3.64 -6.82 -3.88
CA PRO A 38 4.93 -6.42 -3.34
C PRO A 38 5.40 -5.07 -3.92
N ASP A 39 6.23 -4.32 -3.19
CA ASP A 39 6.88 -3.08 -3.66
C ASP A 39 8.24 -3.35 -4.33
N ARG A 40 8.69 -4.61 -4.32
CA ARG A 40 9.97 -5.07 -4.83
C ARG A 40 9.91 -6.53 -5.23
N ILE A 41 10.63 -6.92 -6.26
CA ILE A 41 10.72 -8.33 -6.69
C ILE A 41 12.11 -8.68 -7.25
N PRO A 42 12.50 -9.97 -7.24
CA PRO A 42 13.65 -10.45 -8.00
C PRO A 42 13.52 -10.13 -9.50
N ILE A 43 14.63 -9.76 -10.15
CA ILE A 43 14.64 -9.31 -11.55
C ILE A 43 14.09 -10.35 -12.54
N ASN A 44 14.15 -11.63 -12.21
CA ASN A 44 13.65 -12.74 -13.02
C ASN A 44 12.30 -13.31 -12.55
N GLN A 45 11.71 -12.80 -11.46
CA GLN A 45 10.42 -13.27 -10.95
C GLN A 45 9.26 -12.50 -11.59
N MET A 46 8.22 -13.22 -12.02
CA MET A 46 6.94 -12.64 -12.41
C MET A 46 5.91 -12.86 -11.31
N THR A 47 5.10 -11.84 -11.02
CA THR A 47 4.06 -11.91 -9.99
C THR A 47 2.95 -10.90 -10.26
N MET A 48 1.91 -10.92 -9.44
CA MET A 48 0.85 -9.91 -9.39
C MET A 48 1.20 -8.86 -8.33
N VAL A 49 1.09 -7.58 -8.68
CA VAL A 49 1.23 -6.44 -7.78
C VAL A 49 -0.16 -5.88 -7.47
N GLN A 50 -0.48 -5.83 -6.18
CA GLN A 50 -1.67 -5.17 -5.64
C GLN A 50 -1.35 -3.72 -5.29
N LEU A 51 -2.19 -2.80 -5.74
CA LEU A 51 -2.08 -1.37 -5.53
C LEU A 51 -3.31 -0.90 -4.75
N THR A 52 -3.13 -0.55 -3.48
CA THR A 52 -4.19 0.05 -2.66
C THR A 52 -4.17 1.56 -2.86
N ILE A 53 -5.29 2.13 -3.28
CA ILE A 53 -5.39 3.55 -3.65
C ILE A 53 -6.63 4.14 -2.98
N ARG A 54 -6.44 5.20 -2.19
CA ARG A 54 -7.49 5.79 -1.33
C ARG A 54 -8.76 6.19 -2.08
N THR A 55 -8.64 6.62 -3.34
CA THR A 55 -9.79 6.86 -4.22
C THR A 55 -9.36 6.81 -5.68
N LEU A 56 -9.91 5.89 -6.46
CA LEU A 56 -9.77 5.89 -7.92
C LEU A 56 -10.91 6.69 -8.55
N PRO A 57 -10.63 7.63 -9.47
CA PRO A 57 -11.69 8.26 -10.24
C PRO A 57 -12.49 7.23 -11.05
N GLU A 58 -13.77 7.51 -11.30
CA GLU A 58 -14.55 6.69 -12.23
C GLU A 58 -14.09 6.96 -13.67
N LEU A 59 -13.88 5.90 -14.45
CA LEU A 59 -13.53 6.01 -15.87
C LEU A 59 -14.79 6.01 -16.76
N PRO A 60 -14.77 6.72 -17.90
CA PRO A 60 -15.85 6.63 -18.88
C PRO A 60 -15.91 5.24 -19.51
N PHE A 61 -17.04 4.93 -20.14
CA PHE A 61 -17.26 3.64 -20.80
C PHE A 61 -16.13 3.30 -21.79
N GLY A 62 -15.57 2.09 -21.66
CA GLY A 62 -14.48 1.59 -22.51
C GLY A 62 -13.07 2.03 -22.09
N ALA A 63 -12.93 2.98 -21.16
CA ALA A 63 -11.62 3.34 -20.61
C ALA A 63 -11.21 2.40 -19.49
N LYS A 64 -9.90 2.13 -19.42
CA LYS A 64 -9.23 1.30 -18.42
C LYS A 64 -8.07 2.00 -17.74
N TYR A 65 -7.73 1.52 -16.55
CA TYR A 65 -6.46 1.82 -15.90
C TYR A 65 -5.36 0.91 -16.42
N LYS A 66 -4.13 1.43 -16.46
CA LYS A 66 -2.93 0.66 -16.83
C LYS A 66 -1.82 0.88 -15.82
N CYS A 67 -1.09 -0.18 -15.49
CA CYS A 67 0.15 -0.11 -14.73
C CYS A 67 1.33 0.10 -15.68
N VAL A 68 2.22 1.02 -15.33
CA VAL A 68 3.42 1.34 -16.12
C VAL A 68 4.65 1.16 -15.22
N PHE A 69 5.55 0.26 -15.61
CA PHE A 69 6.77 -0.06 -14.86
C PHE A 69 7.98 0.52 -15.59
N GLY A 70 8.43 1.71 -15.19
CA GLY A 70 9.55 2.39 -15.84
C GLY A 70 9.28 2.65 -17.32
N ALA A 71 10.10 2.05 -18.19
CA ALA A 71 9.98 2.14 -19.64
C ALA A 71 9.27 0.93 -20.28
N ALA A 72 8.79 -0.04 -19.49
CA ALA A 72 8.07 -1.19 -20.00
C ALA A 72 6.69 -0.78 -20.56
N ASP A 73 6.17 -1.60 -21.47
CA ASP A 73 4.86 -1.38 -22.07
C ASP A 73 3.75 -1.32 -21.00
N PRO A 74 2.78 -0.40 -21.12
CA PRO A 74 1.66 -0.30 -20.19
C PRO A 74 0.80 -1.56 -20.18
N ILE A 75 0.52 -2.08 -18.98
CA ILE A 75 -0.23 -3.31 -18.75
C ILE A 75 -1.63 -2.96 -18.26
N ASP A 76 -2.67 -3.54 -18.87
CA ASP A 76 -4.05 -3.37 -18.43
C ASP A 76 -4.22 -3.81 -16.96
N ALA A 77 -4.77 -2.93 -16.14
CA ALA A 77 -5.03 -3.18 -14.73
C ALA A 77 -6.41 -3.78 -14.51
N THR A 78 -6.51 -4.70 -13.56
CA THR A 78 -7.79 -5.17 -13.03
C THR A 78 -8.20 -4.30 -11.85
N VAL A 79 -9.38 -3.70 -11.90
CA VAL A 79 -9.92 -2.92 -10.78
C VAL A 79 -10.36 -3.89 -9.67
N THR A 80 -9.92 -3.62 -8.44
CA THR A 80 -10.28 -4.40 -7.25
C THR A 80 -11.11 -3.54 -6.28
N ALA A 81 -11.64 -4.14 -5.22
CA ALA A 81 -12.42 -3.43 -4.21
C ALA A 81 -11.64 -2.29 -3.51
N PHE A 82 -10.30 -2.39 -3.47
CA PHE A 82 -9.43 -1.47 -2.73
C PHE A 82 -8.43 -0.71 -3.63
N GLY A 83 -8.48 -0.91 -4.95
CA GLY A 83 -7.58 -0.25 -5.89
C GLY A 83 -7.40 -1.03 -7.20
N LEU A 84 -6.16 -1.40 -7.53
CA LEU A 84 -5.80 -2.07 -8.79
C LEU A 84 -4.94 -3.31 -8.56
N SER A 85 -4.97 -4.23 -9.51
CA SER A 85 -4.14 -5.43 -9.57
C SER A 85 -3.54 -5.57 -10.96
N CYS A 86 -2.22 -5.74 -11.04
CA CYS A 86 -1.49 -5.81 -12.31
C CYS A 86 -0.44 -6.92 -12.30
N PRO A 87 -0.26 -7.68 -13.38
CA PRO A 87 0.93 -8.51 -13.53
C PRO A 87 2.16 -7.63 -13.74
N THR A 88 3.31 -8.10 -13.27
CA THR A 88 4.62 -7.49 -13.56
C THR A 88 5.00 -7.71 -15.03
N PRO A 89 5.76 -6.79 -15.66
CA PRO A 89 6.23 -6.97 -17.03
C PRO A 89 7.12 -8.21 -17.17
N GLY A 90 7.15 -8.77 -18.38
CA GLY A 90 8.07 -9.86 -18.73
C GLY A 90 9.53 -9.44 -18.56
N VAL A 91 10.41 -10.41 -18.36
CA VAL A 91 11.83 -10.17 -18.01
C VAL A 91 12.58 -9.36 -19.08
N VAL A 92 12.24 -9.55 -20.35
CA VAL A 92 12.90 -8.89 -21.50
C VAL A 92 12.70 -7.36 -21.48
N GLY A 93 11.58 -6.87 -20.95
CA GLY A 93 11.27 -5.43 -20.89
C GLY A 93 11.73 -4.73 -19.61
N ARG A 94 12.49 -5.41 -18.75
CA ARG A 94 12.95 -4.87 -17.45
C ARG A 94 14.27 -4.11 -17.60
N PRO A 95 14.56 -3.15 -16.71
CA PRO A 95 15.86 -2.47 -16.68
C PRO A 95 16.99 -3.46 -16.36
N VAL A 96 18.18 -3.16 -16.87
CA VAL A 96 19.41 -3.86 -16.49
C VAL A 96 19.92 -3.31 -15.16
N ILE A 97 20.23 -4.18 -14.22
CA ILE A 97 20.88 -3.81 -12.95
C ILE A 97 22.38 -3.59 -13.23
N SER A 98 22.92 -2.41 -12.92
CA SER A 98 24.35 -2.11 -13.15
C SER A 98 25.25 -3.06 -12.37
N ASP A 99 26.41 -3.42 -12.88
CA ASP A 99 27.33 -4.38 -12.25
C ASP A 99 27.78 -4.00 -10.83
N THR A 100 27.75 -2.71 -10.49
CA THR A 100 28.14 -2.19 -9.16
C THR A 100 27.00 -2.20 -8.13
N LEU A 101 25.78 -2.56 -8.52
CA LEU A 101 24.59 -2.53 -7.67
C LEU A 101 23.91 -3.90 -7.63
N ASP A 102 23.12 -4.14 -6.59
CA ASP A 102 22.28 -5.33 -6.42
C ASP A 102 20.81 -5.09 -6.80
N HIS A 103 20.46 -3.86 -7.16
CA HIS A 103 19.09 -3.46 -7.49
C HIS A 103 19.02 -2.26 -8.45
N VAL A 104 17.81 -2.02 -8.95
CA VAL A 104 17.43 -0.82 -9.69
C VAL A 104 16.00 -0.42 -9.33
N PHE A 105 15.77 0.88 -9.15
CA PHE A 105 14.43 1.42 -8.96
C PHE A 105 13.83 1.88 -10.29
N VAL A 106 12.55 1.59 -10.49
CA VAL A 106 11.75 2.15 -11.57
C VAL A 106 10.50 2.83 -11.02
N PRO A 107 9.96 3.85 -11.70
CA PRO A 107 8.65 4.37 -11.35
C PRO A 107 7.58 3.34 -11.72
N LEU A 108 6.81 2.89 -10.73
CA LEU A 108 5.53 2.22 -10.93
C LEU A 108 4.42 3.27 -10.91
N SER A 109 3.83 3.51 -12.07
CA SER A 109 2.77 4.51 -12.26
C SER A 109 1.44 3.88 -12.64
N VAL A 110 0.34 4.57 -12.31
CA VAL A 110 -0.99 4.27 -12.87
C VAL A 110 -1.33 5.30 -13.93
N ARG A 111 -1.70 4.81 -15.11
CA ARG A 111 -2.12 5.58 -16.28
C ARG A 111 -3.59 5.38 -16.56
N SER A 112 -4.32 6.46 -16.82
CA SER A 112 -5.66 6.37 -17.40
C SER A 112 -5.56 6.30 -18.92
N SER A 113 -6.25 5.34 -19.55
CA SER A 113 -6.38 5.32 -21.01
C SER A 113 -7.32 6.40 -21.56
N GLU A 114 -8.11 7.06 -20.71
CA GLU A 114 -8.93 8.21 -21.09
C GLU A 114 -8.06 9.39 -21.55
N THR A 115 -6.97 9.67 -20.82
CA THR A 115 -6.11 10.84 -21.06
C THR A 115 -4.67 10.46 -21.44
N ASN A 116 -4.32 9.17 -21.34
CA ASN A 116 -2.98 8.64 -21.53
C ASN A 116 -1.93 9.35 -20.66
N LYS A 117 -2.31 9.74 -19.44
CA LYS A 117 -1.43 10.39 -18.46
C LYS A 117 -1.29 9.55 -17.19
N ASP A 118 -0.08 9.58 -16.65
CA ASP A 118 0.25 9.02 -15.34
C ASP A 118 -0.14 10.03 -14.25
N PHE A 119 -0.97 9.59 -13.30
CA PHE A 119 -1.50 10.46 -12.24
C PHE A 119 -0.99 10.11 -10.84
N VAL A 120 -0.43 8.91 -10.64
CA VAL A 120 0.24 8.50 -9.40
C VAL A 120 1.46 7.65 -9.74
N SER A 121 2.55 7.79 -8.96
CA SER A 121 3.78 7.04 -9.15
C SER A 121 4.53 6.83 -7.84
N ARG A 122 5.14 5.66 -7.67
CA ARG A 122 6.11 5.35 -6.59
C ARG A 122 7.25 4.51 -7.11
N ASN A 123 8.35 4.45 -6.36
CA ASN A 123 9.47 3.59 -6.70
C ASN A 123 9.10 2.12 -6.48
N PHE A 124 9.46 1.29 -7.45
CA PHE A 124 9.37 -0.16 -7.40
C PHE A 124 10.76 -0.73 -7.68
N ALA A 125 11.20 -1.68 -6.86
CA ALA A 125 12.55 -2.22 -6.96
C ALA A 125 12.59 -3.56 -7.70
N TYR A 126 13.52 -3.67 -8.65
CA TYR A 126 14.02 -4.98 -9.10
C TYR A 126 15.37 -5.24 -8.45
N TYR A 127 15.56 -6.42 -7.88
CA TYR A 127 16.82 -6.81 -7.24
C TYR A 127 17.34 -8.15 -7.74
N ASP A 128 18.64 -8.39 -7.55
CA ASP A 128 19.29 -9.64 -7.92
C ASP A 128 20.19 -10.14 -6.77
N CYS A 129 19.71 -11.18 -6.09
CA CYS A 129 20.46 -11.83 -5.02
C CYS A 129 21.81 -12.38 -5.50
N GLY A 130 21.94 -12.74 -6.78
CA GLY A 130 23.17 -13.29 -7.34
C GLY A 130 24.35 -12.32 -7.32
N ARG A 131 24.10 -11.03 -7.04
CA ARG A 131 25.15 -10.02 -6.86
C ARG A 131 25.90 -10.13 -5.53
N HIS A 132 25.36 -10.86 -4.56
CA HIS A 132 26.04 -11.10 -3.29
C HIS A 132 26.90 -12.36 -3.38
N THR A 133 28.21 -12.20 -3.21
CA THR A 133 29.18 -13.29 -3.44
C THR A 133 29.60 -14.01 -2.15
N THR A 134 29.24 -13.45 -1.00
CA THR A 134 29.51 -14.03 0.31
C THR A 134 28.23 -14.28 1.10
N CYS A 135 28.26 -15.28 1.98
CA CYS A 135 27.13 -15.60 2.86
C CYS A 135 26.69 -14.39 3.69
N MET A 136 27.66 -13.67 4.26
CA MET A 136 27.39 -12.52 5.12
C MET A 136 26.68 -11.37 4.39
N GLU A 137 27.12 -11.05 3.17
CA GLU A 137 26.44 -10.06 2.33
C GLU A 137 25.04 -10.50 1.93
N CYS A 138 24.87 -11.78 1.59
CA CYS A 138 23.59 -12.33 1.18
C CYS A 138 22.54 -12.28 2.28
N VAL A 139 22.89 -12.74 3.50
CA VAL A 139 21.92 -12.85 4.61
C VAL A 139 21.59 -11.50 5.24
N LYS A 140 22.52 -10.53 5.18
CA LYS A 140 22.33 -9.15 5.62
C LYS A 140 21.77 -8.23 4.53
N SER A 141 21.56 -8.76 3.32
CA SER A 141 20.98 -8.00 2.23
C SER A 141 19.62 -7.45 2.64
N GLN A 142 19.31 -6.21 2.20
CA GLN A 142 17.98 -5.62 2.40
C GLN A 142 16.86 -6.34 1.61
N TRP A 143 17.25 -7.27 0.75
CA TRP A 143 16.36 -8.07 -0.08
C TRP A 143 16.04 -9.43 0.57
N ALA A 144 14.95 -10.06 0.12
CA ALA A 144 14.57 -11.39 0.56
C ALA A 144 15.44 -12.46 -0.14
N CYS A 145 16.70 -12.54 0.25
CA CYS A 145 17.69 -13.49 -0.28
C CYS A 145 18.04 -14.58 0.73
N ASN A 146 18.49 -15.73 0.22
CA ASN A 146 18.94 -16.87 0.99
C ASN A 146 20.28 -17.37 0.45
N TRP A 147 21.11 -17.92 1.32
CA TRP A 147 22.40 -18.47 0.94
C TRP A 147 22.32 -19.99 0.84
N CYS A 148 22.62 -20.55 -0.35
CA CYS A 148 22.80 -22.00 -0.48
C CYS A 148 24.24 -22.37 -0.11
N VAL A 149 24.44 -23.12 0.97
CA VAL A 149 25.76 -23.42 1.53
C VAL A 149 26.63 -24.26 0.57
N TYR A 150 26.04 -25.23 -0.11
CA TYR A 150 26.77 -26.18 -0.95
C TYR A 150 27.15 -25.61 -2.32
N GLU A 151 26.29 -24.79 -2.88
CA GLU A 151 26.49 -24.13 -4.18
C GLU A 151 27.29 -22.83 -4.05
N ASN A 152 27.58 -22.40 -2.82
CA ASN A 152 28.29 -21.16 -2.52
C ASN A 152 27.68 -19.95 -3.27
N LYS A 153 26.34 -19.86 -3.27
CA LYS A 153 25.59 -18.85 -4.04
C LYS A 153 24.45 -18.23 -3.22
N CYS A 154 24.21 -16.95 -3.47
CA CYS A 154 23.05 -16.24 -2.96
C CYS A 154 21.89 -16.31 -3.97
N THR A 155 20.67 -16.59 -3.49
CA THR A 155 19.49 -16.75 -4.34
C THR A 155 18.21 -16.32 -3.63
N HIS A 156 17.24 -15.79 -4.39
CA HIS A 156 15.88 -15.62 -3.88
C HIS A 156 15.09 -16.94 -3.94
N ASN A 157 15.50 -17.89 -4.79
CA ASN A 157 14.81 -19.16 -4.99
C ASN A 157 15.60 -20.33 -4.40
N THR A 158 15.12 -20.82 -3.26
CA THR A 158 15.71 -21.92 -2.50
C THR A 158 15.44 -23.30 -3.07
N SER A 159 14.50 -23.44 -4.04
CA SER A 159 14.27 -24.74 -4.70
C SER A 159 15.47 -25.22 -5.52
N SER A 160 16.39 -24.30 -5.83
CA SER A 160 17.65 -24.57 -6.53
C SER A 160 18.84 -24.89 -5.60
N CYS A 161 18.61 -24.97 -4.29
CA CYS A 161 19.60 -25.38 -3.30
C CYS A 161 19.45 -26.88 -2.98
N GLN A 162 20.56 -27.60 -2.79
CA GLN A 162 20.54 -29.04 -2.52
C GLN A 162 20.01 -29.40 -1.12
N ARG A 163 20.46 -28.71 -0.06
CA ARG A 163 20.06 -29.01 1.33
C ARG A 163 20.13 -27.79 2.26
N ASN A 164 21.33 -27.35 2.59
CA ASN A 164 21.54 -26.37 3.65
C ASN A 164 21.35 -24.96 3.10
N VAL A 165 20.32 -24.29 3.62
CA VAL A 165 19.98 -22.91 3.28
C VAL A 165 20.08 -22.06 4.54
N VAL A 166 20.81 -20.95 4.45
CA VAL A 166 20.81 -19.92 5.48
C VAL A 166 19.88 -18.81 5.03
N SER A 167 18.78 -18.62 5.77
CA SER A 167 17.79 -17.60 5.45
C SER A 167 18.30 -16.20 5.76
N GLY A 168 18.05 -15.24 4.88
CA GLY A 168 18.36 -13.84 5.13
C GLY A 168 17.39 -13.18 6.11
N GLU A 169 17.85 -12.14 6.79
CA GLU A 169 17.12 -11.44 7.86
C GLU A 169 15.77 -10.87 7.35
N ASN A 170 15.73 -10.39 6.11
CA ASN A 170 14.53 -9.82 5.50
C ASN A 170 13.56 -10.88 4.92
N VAL A 171 14.01 -12.13 4.74
CA VAL A 171 13.12 -13.25 4.39
C VAL A 171 12.25 -13.64 5.58
N SER A 172 12.83 -13.67 6.79
CA SER A 172 12.08 -13.89 8.04
C SER A 172 10.96 -12.86 8.21
N MET A 173 11.23 -11.59 7.93
CA MET A 173 10.21 -10.52 7.98
C MET A 173 9.10 -10.74 6.94
N LEU A 174 9.43 -11.15 5.72
CA LEU A 174 8.43 -11.45 4.68
C LEU A 174 7.57 -12.66 5.04
N HIS A 175 8.16 -13.72 5.60
CA HIS A 175 7.43 -14.90 6.09
C HIS A 175 6.51 -14.55 7.26
N MET A 176 6.96 -13.70 8.19
CA MET A 176 6.11 -13.23 9.30
C MET A 176 4.91 -12.42 8.79
N LEU A 177 5.10 -11.56 7.79
CA LEU A 177 4.02 -10.81 7.16
C LEU A 177 3.08 -11.71 6.36
N GLN A 178 3.60 -12.70 5.63
CA GLN A 178 2.78 -13.69 4.93
C GLN A 178 1.95 -14.53 5.89
N GLN A 179 2.48 -14.90 7.06
CA GLN A 179 1.70 -15.56 8.12
C GLN A 179 0.59 -14.65 8.68
N LEU A 180 0.87 -13.37 8.91
CA LEU A 180 -0.15 -12.41 9.39
C LEU A 180 -1.25 -12.17 8.33
N VAL A 181 -0.87 -12.08 7.06
CA VAL A 181 -1.82 -11.99 5.93
C VAL A 181 -2.64 -13.28 5.85
N TYR A 182 -2.00 -14.45 5.85
CA TYR A 182 -2.68 -15.75 5.86
C TYR A 182 -3.70 -15.86 7.01
N LEU A 183 -3.34 -15.45 8.23
CA LEU A 183 -4.26 -15.42 9.37
C LEU A 183 -5.43 -14.45 9.18
N ARG A 184 -5.23 -13.29 8.53
CA ARG A 184 -6.33 -12.36 8.18
C ARG A 184 -7.25 -12.87 7.07
N TYR A 185 -6.72 -13.68 6.15
CA TYR A 185 -7.48 -14.22 5.01
C TYR A 185 -8.14 -15.59 5.30
N ILE A 186 -7.62 -16.38 6.26
CA ILE A 186 -8.12 -17.72 6.63
C ILE A 186 -8.93 -17.71 7.94
N THR A 187 -9.01 -16.59 8.66
CA THR A 187 -10.04 -16.41 9.70
C THR A 187 -11.33 -15.79 9.14
N PRO A 188 -12.10 -16.55 8.36
CA PRO A 188 -13.53 -16.56 8.56
C PRO A 188 -13.95 -17.94 9.07
N LEU A 189 -14.86 -17.94 10.06
CA LEU A 189 -15.57 -19.11 10.61
C LEU A 189 -14.86 -19.88 11.74
N VAL A 190 -14.69 -19.22 12.90
CA VAL A 190 -15.12 -19.91 14.12
C VAL A 190 -16.55 -19.44 14.36
N PRO A 191 -17.59 -20.23 14.04
CA PRO A 191 -18.92 -19.90 14.50
C PRO A 191 -18.87 -19.86 16.02
N TYR A 192 -19.25 -18.72 16.58
CA TYR A 192 -19.53 -18.58 17.99
C TYR A 192 -20.64 -19.61 18.29
N PHE A 193 -20.28 -20.76 18.85
CA PHE A 193 -21.25 -21.73 19.32
C PHE A 193 -22.03 -21.04 20.44
N ALA A 194 -23.19 -20.49 20.09
CA ALA A 194 -24.23 -20.19 21.05
C ALA A 194 -24.63 -21.52 21.68
N GLY A 195 -24.13 -21.76 22.90
CA GLY A 195 -24.58 -22.90 23.70
C GLY A 195 -26.10 -22.83 23.89
N PRO A 196 -26.80 -23.97 23.83
CA PRO A 196 -28.25 -24.01 23.96
C PRO A 196 -28.71 -23.50 25.34
N PRO A 197 -29.91 -22.90 25.44
CA PRO A 197 -30.43 -22.38 26.69
C PRO A 197 -31.04 -23.49 27.54
N ASN A 198 -30.74 -23.43 28.84
CA ASN A 198 -31.35 -24.13 29.98
C ASN A 198 -30.77 -25.53 30.30
N ASP A 199 -30.01 -25.60 31.39
CA ASP A 199 -30.46 -26.36 32.56
C ASP A 199 -29.92 -25.76 33.87
N PRO A 200 -30.66 -25.88 35.00
CA PRO A 200 -30.42 -25.18 36.27
C PRO A 200 -29.58 -26.02 37.24
N TRP A 201 -29.11 -25.37 38.33
CA TRP A 201 -28.38 -25.90 39.51
C TRP A 201 -26.85 -25.91 39.41
N ASP A 202 -26.18 -24.95 40.06
CA ASP A 202 -25.58 -25.08 41.42
C ASP A 202 -24.92 -23.73 41.84
N PRO A 203 -24.48 -23.49 43.09
CA PRO A 203 -24.86 -22.31 43.87
C PRO A 203 -23.69 -21.33 44.06
N GLY A 204 -24.06 -20.13 44.52
CA GLY A 204 -23.15 -19.01 44.71
C GLY A 204 -22.01 -19.26 45.70
N SER A 205 -20.85 -18.70 45.37
CA SER A 205 -19.88 -18.20 46.34
C SER A 205 -19.38 -16.84 45.87
N GLN A 206 -19.45 -15.89 46.80
CA GLN A 206 -19.25 -14.46 46.59
C GLN A 206 -17.77 -14.07 46.66
N ILE A 207 -17.33 -13.15 45.81
CA ILE A 207 -16.17 -12.27 46.02
C ILE A 207 -16.51 -10.86 45.45
N PRO A 208 -16.09 -9.74 46.08
CA PRO A 208 -16.99 -8.62 46.40
C PRO A 208 -16.98 -7.40 45.46
N ARG A 209 -18.05 -6.61 45.59
CA ARG A 209 -18.25 -5.28 45.01
C ARG A 209 -17.29 -4.25 45.61
N VAL A 210 -16.51 -3.58 44.76
CA VAL A 210 -15.83 -2.33 45.12
C VAL A 210 -16.86 -1.20 45.13
N ILE A 211 -16.95 -0.52 46.26
CA ILE A 211 -17.83 0.63 46.53
C ILE A 211 -17.17 1.88 45.95
N SER A 212 -17.78 2.50 44.93
CA SER A 212 -17.45 3.85 44.48
C SER A 212 -18.10 4.88 45.42
N ARG A 213 -17.29 5.63 46.16
CA ARG A 213 -17.72 6.83 46.90
C ARG A 213 -17.61 8.06 46.01
N SER A 214 -18.74 8.73 45.80
CA SER A 214 -18.85 10.10 45.30
C SER A 214 -18.63 11.10 46.44
N ILE A 215 -17.88 12.16 46.16
CA ILE A 215 -17.96 13.48 46.82
C ILE A 215 -17.88 14.49 45.67
N GLY A 216 -18.93 15.30 45.53
CA GLY A 216 -18.96 16.45 44.63
C GLY A 216 -18.72 17.74 45.40
N ASP A 217 -18.27 18.78 44.70
CA ASP A 217 -18.54 20.17 45.03
C ASP A 217 -18.25 21.09 43.83
N GLY A 218 -19.20 21.98 43.53
CA GLY A 218 -18.94 23.40 43.21
C GLY A 218 -18.60 23.84 41.77
N HIS A 219 -19.58 24.43 41.08
CA HIS A 219 -19.48 25.30 39.88
C HIS A 219 -18.85 26.69 40.20
N PRO A 220 -18.47 27.59 39.24
CA PRO A 220 -19.29 28.10 38.12
C PRO A 220 -18.54 28.36 36.76
N PRO A 221 -19.25 28.80 35.69
CA PRO A 221 -18.72 28.87 34.32
C PRO A 221 -18.22 30.27 33.92
N ILE A 222 -17.29 30.34 32.95
CA ILE A 222 -16.90 31.61 32.30
C ILE A 222 -17.13 31.51 30.79
N HIS A 223 -18.03 32.39 30.34
CA HIS A 223 -18.35 32.74 28.97
C HIS A 223 -17.23 33.61 28.36
N HIS A 224 -16.84 33.39 27.10
CA HIS A 224 -16.33 34.48 26.26
C HIS A 224 -16.74 34.31 24.79
N SER A 225 -17.32 35.40 24.29
CA SER A 225 -17.86 35.62 22.95
C SER A 225 -16.95 36.56 22.14
N GLY A 226 -16.86 36.28 20.84
CA GLY A 226 -16.65 37.27 19.77
C GLY A 226 -15.20 37.60 19.36
N ARG A 227 -14.86 37.42 18.07
CA ARG A 227 -15.03 38.42 16.99
C ARG A 227 -14.36 37.94 15.69
N ARG A 228 -15.00 38.25 14.56
CA ARG A 228 -14.41 38.26 13.21
C ARG A 228 -13.44 39.45 13.08
N PRO A 229 -12.51 39.37 12.11
CA PRO A 229 -12.49 40.42 11.10
C PRO A 229 -12.68 39.86 9.68
N ILE A 230 -13.40 40.63 8.87
CA ILE A 230 -13.50 40.54 7.40
C ILE A 230 -12.36 41.40 6.84
N GLY A 231 -11.65 40.91 5.82
CA GLY A 231 -10.64 41.72 5.13
C GLY A 231 -9.81 40.95 4.11
N ASN A 232 -10.40 40.70 2.94
CA ASN A 232 -9.82 40.69 1.59
C ASN A 232 -8.38 40.18 1.37
N SER A 233 -8.27 39.03 0.71
CA SER A 233 -7.74 38.87 -0.65
C SER A 233 -7.28 37.41 -0.80
N ALA A 234 -8.18 36.53 -1.21
CA ALA A 234 -7.79 35.15 -1.48
C ALA A 234 -6.92 35.12 -2.75
N PRO A 235 -5.65 34.66 -2.67
CA PRO A 235 -4.85 34.41 -3.86
C PRO A 235 -5.52 33.31 -4.71
N PRO A 236 -5.19 33.19 -6.00
CA PRO A 236 -5.82 32.22 -6.88
C PRO A 236 -5.70 30.81 -6.27
N ILE A 237 -6.83 30.12 -6.15
CA ILE A 237 -6.91 28.75 -5.63
C ILE A 237 -6.28 27.83 -6.68
N ILE A 238 -5.01 27.53 -6.50
CA ILE A 238 -4.22 26.65 -7.37
C ILE A 238 -4.48 25.20 -6.95
N ALA A 239 -5.29 24.45 -7.68
CA ALA A 239 -5.74 23.11 -7.28
C ALA A 239 -5.28 22.02 -8.27
N GLN A 240 -5.05 20.80 -7.80
CA GLN A 240 -4.54 19.72 -8.64
C GLN A 240 -5.63 19.06 -9.50
N ASN A 241 -5.38 19.01 -10.81
CA ASN A 241 -6.10 18.23 -11.80
C ASN A 241 -5.55 16.80 -11.83
N GLN A 242 -6.41 15.81 -11.61
CA GLN A 242 -6.00 14.42 -11.40
C GLN A 242 -6.26 13.48 -12.58
N LEU A 243 -6.88 13.93 -13.69
CA LEU A 243 -6.99 13.16 -14.94
C LEU A 243 -6.96 14.04 -16.18
#